data_AF-A0A0D8I0R7-F1
#
_entry.id   AF-A0A0D8I0R7-F1
#
_cell.length_a   1.000
_cell.length_b   1.000
_cell.length_c   1.000
_cell.angle_alpha   90.00
_cell.angle_beta   90.00
_cell.angle_gamma   90.00
#
_symmetry.space_group_name_H-M   'P 1'
#
loop_
_entity.id
_entity.type
_entity.pdbx_description
1 polymer ?
#
loop_
_entity_poly.entity_id
_entity_poly.type
_entity_poly.pdbx_seq_one_letter_code
_entity_poly.pdbx_strand_id
1 'polypeptide(L)'
;MASPSYLHNTTNDELARMVTALTEELWILRDRVMTLEQVLDDTKVITVEDIDLHEPATALDTRLRRERQRLIHKVLGAPLAIAR
;
A
#
# COMPACT_ATOMS: atom_id res chain seq x y z
N MET A 1 -2.67 -18.16 -34.60
CA MET A 1 -3.08 -16.89 -35.24
C MET A 1 -2.64 -15.77 -34.33
N ALA A 2 -1.85 -14.82 -34.82
CA ALA A 2 -1.40 -13.68 -34.00
C ALA A 2 -2.59 -12.74 -33.73
N SER A 3 -2.75 -12.32 -32.47
CA SER A 3 -3.81 -11.39 -32.10
C SER A 3 -3.64 -10.05 -32.84
N PRO A 4 -4.72 -9.45 -33.38
CA PRO A 4 -4.66 -8.18 -34.10
C PRO A 4 -3.97 -7.05 -33.30
N SER A 5 -3.14 -6.26 -33.98
CA SER A 5 -2.29 -5.20 -33.39
C SER A 5 -3.06 -4.14 -32.55
N TYR A 6 -4.33 -3.89 -32.88
CA TYR A 6 -5.19 -2.94 -32.13
C TYR A 6 -5.69 -3.47 -30.78
N LEU A 7 -5.52 -4.77 -30.49
CA LEU A 7 -5.81 -5.35 -29.17
C LEU A 7 -4.63 -5.21 -28.20
N HIS A 8 -3.43 -4.84 -28.69
CA HIS A 8 -2.31 -4.49 -27.83
C HIS A 8 -2.50 -3.05 -27.33
N ASN A 9 -3.26 -2.89 -26.24
CA ASN A 9 -3.21 -1.66 -25.47
C ASN A 9 -2.09 -1.78 -24.42
N THR A 10 -0.85 -1.61 -24.89
CA THR A 10 0.36 -1.72 -24.07
C THR A 10 0.28 -0.88 -22.79
N THR A 11 -0.39 0.29 -22.84
CA THR A 11 -0.60 1.15 -21.68
C THR A 11 -1.49 0.50 -20.61
N ASN A 12 -2.57 -0.18 -21.01
CA ASN A 12 -3.40 -0.92 -20.05
C ASN A 12 -2.66 -2.10 -19.42
N ASP A 13 -1.84 -2.81 -20.20
CA ASP A 13 -1.03 -3.92 -19.69
C ASP A 13 0.09 -3.44 -18.75
N GLU A 14 0.64 -2.25 -18.99
CA GLU A 14 1.60 -1.59 -18.08
C GLU A 14 0.93 -1.14 -16.78
N LEU A 15 -0.27 -0.54 -16.87
CA LEU A 15 -1.06 -0.18 -15.69
C LEU A 15 -1.43 -1.40 -14.85
N ALA A 16 -1.86 -2.50 -15.50
CA ALA A 16 -2.17 -3.75 -14.83
C ALA A 16 -0.94 -4.30 -14.08
N ARG A 17 0.24 -4.33 -14.73
CA ARG A 17 1.49 -4.73 -14.09
C ARG A 17 1.86 -3.86 -12.89
N MET A 18 1.71 -2.53 -13.01
CA MET A 18 1.99 -1.61 -11.89
C MET A 18 1.04 -1.83 -10.71
N VAL A 19 -0.27 -2.00 -10.96
CA VAL A 19 -1.25 -2.26 -9.91
C VAL A 19 -1.01 -3.60 -9.22
N THR A 20 -0.66 -4.65 -9.98
CA THR A 20 -0.30 -5.95 -9.42
C THR A 20 0.92 -5.83 -8.49
N ALA A 21 2.00 -5.21 -8.94
CA ALA A 21 3.19 -5.02 -8.12
C ALA A 21 2.90 -4.21 -6.83
N LEU A 22 2.09 -3.14 -6.93
CA LEU A 22 1.66 -2.38 -5.75
C LEU A 22 0.81 -3.22 -4.79
N THR A 23 -0.03 -4.11 -5.31
CA THR A 23 -0.87 -5.00 -4.51
C THR A 23 -0.02 -6.05 -3.79
N GLU A 24 1.01 -6.59 -4.44
CA GLU A 24 1.99 -7.50 -3.83
C GLU A 24 2.72 -6.82 -2.66
N GLU A 25 3.22 -5.59 -2.86
CA GLU A 25 3.87 -4.82 -1.79
C GLU A 25 2.90 -4.50 -0.63
N LEU A 26 1.64 -4.18 -0.94
CA LEU A 26 0.60 -3.98 0.08
C LEU A 26 0.34 -5.26 0.88
N TRP A 27 0.32 -6.43 0.21
CA TRP A 27 0.17 -7.72 0.87
C TRP A 27 1.34 -8.02 1.80
N ILE A 28 2.58 -7.80 1.36
CA ILE A 28 3.78 -7.98 2.19
C ILE A 28 3.73 -7.08 3.43
N LEU A 29 3.29 -5.83 3.27
CA LEU A 29 3.13 -4.92 4.41
C LEU A 29 2.08 -5.44 5.39
N ARG A 30 0.94 -5.90 4.88
CA ARG A 30 -0.16 -6.46 5.69
C ARG A 30 0.30 -7.70 6.47
N ASP A 31 0.99 -8.62 5.80
CA ASP A 31 1.56 -9.83 6.41
C ASP A 31 2.51 -9.49 7.58
N ARG A 32 3.37 -8.49 7.38
CA ARG A 32 4.26 -7.99 8.42
C ARG A 32 3.52 -7.37 9.60
N VAL A 33 2.44 -6.62 9.35
CA VAL A 33 1.61 -6.03 10.41
C VAL A 33 0.93 -7.12 11.22
N MET A 34 0.30 -8.10 10.56
CA MET A 34 -0.34 -9.24 11.23
C MET A 34 0.66 -10.05 12.07
N THR A 35 1.88 -10.26 11.54
CA THR A 35 2.95 -10.94 12.28
C THR A 35 3.37 -10.13 13.51
N LEU A 36 3.50 -8.80 13.38
CA LEU A 36 3.86 -7.92 14.49
C LEU A 36 2.77 -7.90 15.57
N GLU A 37 1.50 -7.85 15.19
CA GLU A 37 0.35 -7.96 16.09
C GLU A 37 0.40 -9.27 16.87
N GLN A 38 0.62 -10.40 16.19
CA GLN A 38 0.74 -11.70 16.86
C GLN A 38 1.93 -11.76 17.83
N VAL A 39 3.09 -11.25 17.44
CA VAL A 39 4.27 -11.22 18.32
C VAL A 39 4.01 -10.36 19.56
N LEU A 40 3.32 -9.23 19.43
CA LEU A 40 2.98 -8.38 20.57
C LEU A 40 1.98 -9.07 21.51
N ASP A 41 0.98 -9.74 20.95
CA ASP A 41 -0.01 -10.50 21.70
C ASP A 41 0.65 -11.67 22.48
N ASP A 42 1.55 -12.40 21.82
CA ASP A 42 2.33 -13.50 22.42
C ASP A 42 3.18 -13.02 23.61
N THR A 43 3.72 -11.80 23.52
CA THR A 43 4.48 -11.19 24.62
C THR A 43 3.62 -10.68 25.77
N LYS A 44 2.29 -10.70 25.63
CA LYS A 44 1.29 -10.21 26.60
C LYS A 44 1.47 -8.73 26.97
N VAL A 45 2.07 -7.93 26.07
CA VAL A 45 2.30 -6.50 26.30
C VAL A 45 1.14 -5.67 25.75
N ILE A 46 0.65 -6.01 24.55
CA ILE A 46 -0.43 -5.34 23.83
C ILE A 46 -1.22 -6.43 23.10
N THR A 47 -2.54 -6.45 23.23
CA THR A 47 -3.40 -7.38 22.49
C THR A 47 -3.76 -6.82 21.11
N VAL A 48 -4.22 -7.68 20.20
CA VAL A 48 -4.76 -7.22 18.90
C VAL A 48 -5.93 -6.26 19.09
N GLU A 49 -6.80 -6.54 20.08
CA GLU A 49 -7.95 -5.69 20.40
C GLU A 49 -7.54 -4.30 20.92
N ASP A 50 -6.45 -4.21 21.68
CA ASP A 50 -5.89 -2.91 22.11
C ASP A 50 -5.45 -2.06 20.92
N ILE A 51 -4.96 -2.68 19.84
CA ILE A 51 -4.54 -2.00 18.61
C ILE A 51 -5.76 -1.54 17.80
N ASP A 52 -6.76 -2.41 17.64
CA ASP A 52 -7.98 -2.12 16.87
C ASP A 52 -8.82 -1.00 17.50
N LEU A 53 -8.86 -0.93 18.83
CA LEU A 53 -9.59 0.10 19.58
C LEU A 53 -8.75 1.35 19.85
N HIS A 54 -7.47 1.36 19.47
CA HIS A 54 -6.60 2.49 19.73
C HIS A 54 -7.00 3.72 18.90
N GLU A 55 -7.43 4.79 19.58
CA GLU A 55 -7.57 6.10 18.95
C GLU A 55 -6.23 6.86 18.98
N PRO A 56 -5.64 7.19 17.82
CA PRO A 56 -4.39 7.92 17.77
C PRO A 56 -4.56 9.30 18.40
N ALA A 57 -3.66 9.67 19.31
CA ALA A 57 -3.58 11.05 19.81
C ALA A 57 -3.37 12.04 18.64
N THR A 58 -3.82 13.28 18.80
CA THR A 58 -3.82 14.33 17.75
C THR A 58 -2.48 14.51 17.04
N ALA A 59 -1.36 14.33 17.75
CA ALA A 59 -0.02 14.39 17.17
C ALA A 59 0.28 13.21 16.21
N LEU A 60 -0.15 11.99 16.55
CA LEU A 60 0.03 10.80 15.72
C LEU A 60 -0.89 10.86 14.48
N ASP A 61 -2.15 11.28 14.65
CA ASP A 61 -3.07 11.49 13.53
C ASP A 61 -2.52 12.48 12.51
N THR A 62 -1.96 13.61 12.97
CA THR A 62 -1.33 14.60 12.09
C THR A 62 -0.17 14.00 11.30
N ARG A 63 0.67 13.18 11.94
CA ARG A 63 1.78 12.50 11.28
C ARG A 63 1.28 11.49 10.24
N LEU A 64 0.28 10.67 10.59
CA LEU A 64 -0.32 9.68 9.67
C LEU A 64 -0.91 10.35 8.43
N ARG A 65 -1.60 11.49 8.58
CA ARG A 65 -2.12 12.27 7.45
C ARG A 65 -1.01 12.77 6.53
N ARG A 66 0.09 13.28 7.10
CA ARG A 66 1.25 13.76 6.31
C ARG A 66 1.91 12.61 5.54
N GLU A 67 2.13 11.48 6.19
CA GLU A 67 2.74 10.31 5.53
C GLU A 67 1.82 9.73 4.44
N ARG A 68 0.50 9.67 4.67
CA ARG A 68 -0.47 9.30 3.64
C ARG A 68 -0.38 10.22 2.43
N GLN A 69 -0.34 11.54 2.65
CA GLN A 69 -0.24 12.50 1.56
C GLN A 69 1.07 12.36 0.77
N ARG A 70 2.20 12.11 1.45
CA ARG A 70 3.49 11.84 0.82
C ARG A 70 3.44 10.59 -0.04
N LEU A 71 2.84 9.51 0.46
CA LEU A 71 2.68 8.27 -0.27
C LEU A 71 1.83 8.46 -1.54
N ILE A 72 0.67 9.12 -1.40
CA ILE A 72 -0.20 9.44 -2.55
C ILE A 72 0.56 10.27 -3.58
N HIS A 73 1.31 11.29 -3.15
CA HIS A 73 2.08 12.12 -4.08
C HIS A 73 3.18 11.32 -4.79
N LYS A 74 3.86 10.41 -4.08
CA LYS A 74 4.87 9.53 -4.68
C LYS A 74 4.25 8.56 -5.71
N VAL A 75 3.10 7.97 -5.39
CA VAL A 75 2.41 6.99 -6.24
C VAL A 75 1.77 7.65 -7.45
N LEU A 76 1.16 8.83 -7.30
CA LEU A 76 0.51 9.53 -8.42
C LEU A 76 1.50 10.40 -9.23
N GLY A 77 2.54 10.93 -8.58
CA GLY A 77 3.55 11.77 -9.23
C GLY A 77 4.57 10.98 -10.04
N ALA A 78 4.91 9.74 -9.64
CA ALA A 78 5.90 8.93 -10.36
C ALA A 78 5.45 8.49 -11.78
N PRO A 79 4.21 8.00 -12.00
CA PRO A 79 3.72 7.65 -13.34
C PRO A 79 3.56 8.85 -14.27
N LEU A 80 3.20 10.02 -13.72
CA LEU A 80 2.99 11.25 -14.51
C LEU A 80 4.30 11.96 -14.89
N ALA A 81 5.39 11.74 -14.14
CA ALA A 81 6.70 12.31 -14.44
C ALA A 81 7.45 11.59 -15.56
N ILE A 82 7.16 10.30 -15.77
CA ILE A 82 7.78 9.47 -16.83
C ILE A 82 7.06 9.67 -18.18
N ALA A 83 5.84 10.20 -18.17
CA ALA A 83 5.02 10.46 -19.36
C ALA A 83 5.29 11.84 -20.03
N ARG A 84 6.44 12.47 -19.75
CA ARG A 84 6.93 13.70 -20.39
C ARG A 84 8.29 13.46 -21.03
#